data_AF-A0A521FNF6-F1
#
_entry.id   AF-A0A521FNF6-F1
#
_cell.length_a   1.000
_cell.length_b   1.000
_cell.length_c   1.000
_cell.angle_alpha   90.00
_cell.angle_beta   90.00
_cell.angle_gamma   90.00
#
_symmetry.space_group_name_H-M   'P 1'
#
loop_
_entity.id
_entity.type
_entity.pdbx_description
1 polymer ?
#
loop_
_entity_poly.entity_id
_entity_poly.type
_entity_poly.pdbx_seq_one_letter_code
_entity_poly.pdbx_strand_id
1 'polypeptide(L)'
;MNIKTTPILIAILVFISITGFYSTNDAPSDGWTEIGFPYPFYTFTGGKIDPAAVNEIEMGFILRYFLIDLLVLALFIYVFNYADKTYKIVKK
;
A
#
# COMPACT_ATOMS: atom_id res chain seq x y z
N MET A 1 -11.15 -21.93 -7.00
CA MET A 1 -9.77 -21.96 -6.46
C MET A 1 -9.90 -21.98 -4.95
N ASN A 2 -9.38 -23.00 -4.26
CA ASN A 2 -9.43 -23.01 -2.80
C ASN A 2 -8.33 -22.09 -2.27
N ILE A 3 -8.74 -20.91 -1.81
CA ILE A 3 -7.85 -19.90 -1.24
C ILE A 3 -7.40 -20.39 0.13
N LYS A 4 -6.09 -20.40 0.38
CA LYS A 4 -5.52 -20.88 1.65
C LYS A 4 -5.10 -19.71 2.52
N THR A 5 -5.25 -19.85 3.83
CA THR A 5 -4.92 -18.80 4.81
C THR A 5 -3.43 -18.47 4.83
N THR A 6 -2.54 -19.45 4.71
CA THR A 6 -1.08 -19.23 4.74
C THR A 6 -0.57 -18.29 3.63
N PRO A 7 -0.84 -18.51 2.32
CA PRO A 7 -0.41 -17.59 1.29
C PRO A 7 -1.08 -16.21 1.38
N ILE A 8 -2.31 -16.13 1.93
CA ILE A 8 -2.94 -14.82 2.23
C ILE A 8 -2.10 -14.06 3.27
N LEU A 9 -1.75 -14.70 4.39
CA LEU A 9 -0.98 -14.05 5.45
C LEU A 9 0.39 -13.59 4.95
N ILE A 10 1.05 -14.40 4.11
CA ILE A 10 2.31 -14.01 3.48
C ILE A 10 2.10 -12.80 2.56
N ALA A 11 1.08 -12.82 1.71
CA ALA A 11 0.77 -11.71 0.81
C ALA A 11 0.50 -10.41 1.57
N ILE A 12 -0.28 -10.47 2.66
CA ILE A 12 -0.56 -9.32 3.53
C ILE A 12 0.72 -8.80 4.18
N LEU A 13 1.56 -9.69 4.73
CA LEU A 13 2.80 -9.30 5.39
C LEU A 13 3.76 -8.63 4.41
N VAL A 14 3.90 -9.18 3.20
CA VAL A 14 4.70 -8.58 2.13
C VAL A 14 4.14 -7.21 1.75
N PHE A 15 2.83 -7.10 1.56
CA PHE A 15 2.18 -5.84 1.21
C PHE A 15 2.43 -4.76 2.27
N ILE A 16 2.20 -5.06 3.56
CA ILE A 16 2.47 -4.14 4.68
C ILE A 16 3.94 -3.74 4.72
N SER A 17 4.86 -4.68 4.49
CA SER A 17 6.30 -4.40 4.48
C SER A 17 6.68 -3.44 3.36
N ILE A 18 6.10 -3.62 2.17
CA ILE A 18 6.30 -2.73 1.03
C ILE A 18 5.70 -1.36 1.33
N THR A 19 4.46 -1.28 1.81
CA THR A 19 3.83 -0.02 2.21
C THR A 19 4.70 0.72 3.22
N GLY A 20 5.18 0.04 4.27
CA GLY A 20 6.06 0.65 5.27
C GLY A 20 7.40 1.12 4.71
N PHE A 21 7.98 0.39 3.74
CA PHE A 21 9.23 0.78 3.09
C PHE A 21 9.08 2.02 2.19
N TYR A 22 7.95 2.15 1.49
CA TYR A 22 7.69 3.29 0.61
C TYR A 22 7.02 4.48 1.31
N SER A 23 6.56 4.31 2.55
CA SER A 23 6.00 5.41 3.34
C SER A 23 7.11 6.35 3.81
N THR A 24 6.87 7.65 3.72
CA THR A 24 7.78 8.70 4.21
C THR A 24 7.22 9.33 5.50
N ASN A 25 8.09 9.75 6.41
CA ASN A 25 7.70 10.30 7.71
C ASN A 25 8.56 11.52 8.08
N ASP A 26 8.47 12.57 7.26
CA ASP A 26 9.35 13.74 7.35
C ASP A 26 8.66 15.00 7.91
N ALA A 27 7.52 14.86 8.61
CA ALA A 27 6.67 15.99 9.02
C ALA A 27 7.02 16.85 10.29
N PRO A 28 8.24 16.94 10.87
CA PRO A 28 8.45 17.79 12.06
C PRO A 28 8.39 19.32 11.86
N SER A 29 8.73 19.87 10.69
CA SER A 29 8.71 21.34 10.46
C SER A 29 8.23 21.74 9.06
N ASP A 30 8.73 21.10 8.01
CA ASP A 30 8.43 21.46 6.60
C ASP A 30 8.29 20.25 5.66
N GLY A 31 8.37 19.01 6.19
CA GLY A 31 8.30 17.81 5.36
C GLY A 31 6.92 17.16 5.33
N TRP A 32 6.88 16.01 4.65
CA TRP A 32 5.67 15.27 4.34
C TRP A 32 5.69 13.90 5.01
N THR A 33 4.54 13.52 5.56
CA THR A 33 4.23 12.14 5.89
C THR A 33 3.35 11.60 4.79
N GLU A 34 3.83 10.59 4.07
CA GLU A 34 3.07 9.88 3.05
C GLU A 34 2.99 8.41 3.43
N ILE A 35 1.78 7.86 3.40
CA ILE A 35 1.52 6.45 3.70
C ILE A 35 0.71 5.86 2.56
N GLY A 36 1.23 4.78 1.97
CA GLY A 36 0.54 4.00 0.95
C GLY A 36 1.49 3.34 -0.04
N PHE A 37 0.99 2.36 -0.77
CA PHE A 37 1.70 1.72 -1.87
C PHE A 37 0.71 0.96 -2.77
N PRO A 38 0.76 1.15 -4.11
CA PRO A 38 1.70 2.01 -4.85
C PRO A 38 1.34 3.50 -4.84
N TYR A 39 0.15 3.87 -4.35
CA TYR A 39 -0.25 5.26 -4.25
C TYR A 39 -0.39 5.67 -2.78
N PRO A 40 0.21 6.79 -2.34
CA PRO A 40 0.00 7.30 -0.99
C PRO A 40 -1.47 7.63 -0.76
N PHE A 41 -2.18 6.80 0.03
CA PHE A 41 -3.58 7.06 0.36
C PHE A 41 -3.75 7.99 1.55
N TYR A 42 -2.65 8.31 2.23
CA TYR A 42 -2.64 9.29 3.30
C TYR A 42 -1.43 10.19 3.14
N THR A 43 -1.69 11.48 3.05
CA THR A 43 -0.65 12.51 2.95
C THR A 43 -0.90 13.56 4.01
N PHE A 44 0.12 13.87 4.80
CA PHE A 44 0.06 14.86 5.86
C PHE A 44 1.32 15.72 5.84
N THR A 45 1.21 16.97 6.25
CA THR A 45 2.34 17.90 6.40
C THR A 45 2.20 18.65 7.72
N GLY A 46 3.32 18.79 8.42
CA GLY A 46 3.39 19.57 9.66
C GLY A 46 3.68 21.05 9.42
N GLY A 47 4.03 21.44 8.19
CA GLY A 47 4.50 22.78 7.84
C GLY A 47 3.40 23.74 7.39
N LYS A 48 3.72 25.04 7.38
CA LYS A 48 2.84 26.07 6.81
C LYS A 48 2.92 26.00 5.29
N ILE A 49 1.97 25.29 4.67
CA ILE A 49 1.86 25.28 3.21
C ILE A 49 1.22 26.58 2.73
N ASP A 50 1.75 27.13 1.65
CA ASP A 50 1.10 28.21 0.91
C ASP A 50 -0.34 27.77 0.54
N PRO A 51 -1.39 28.49 0.97
CA PRO A 51 -2.78 28.18 0.63
C PRO A 51 -3.02 27.97 -0.87
N ALA A 52 -2.21 28.58 -1.74
CA ALA A 52 -2.26 28.35 -3.18
C ALA A 52 -1.84 26.91 -3.57
N ALA A 53 -0.81 26.37 -2.91
CA ALA A 53 -0.31 25.01 -3.12
C ALA A 53 -1.20 23.92 -2.49
N VAL A 54 -2.01 24.26 -1.49
CA VAL A 54 -2.97 23.33 -0.86
C VAL A 54 -4.03 22.83 -1.86
N ASN A 55 -4.41 23.64 -2.85
CA ASN A 55 -5.36 23.20 -3.88
C ASN A 55 -4.73 22.24 -4.90
N GLU A 56 -3.41 22.19 -4.98
CA GLU A 56 -2.68 21.30 -5.90
C GLU A 56 -2.30 19.97 -5.24
N ILE A 57 -2.32 19.89 -3.91
CA ILE A 57 -1.89 18.71 -3.14
C ILE A 57 -3.10 18.13 -2.40
N GLU A 58 -3.55 16.94 -2.80
CA GLU A 58 -4.58 16.19 -2.09
C GLU A 58 -4.04 15.82 -0.68
N MET A 59 -4.41 16.59 0.35
CA MET A 59 -4.02 16.35 1.74
C MET A 59 -5.06 15.52 2.50
N GLY A 60 -4.58 14.74 3.47
CA GLY A 60 -5.38 13.85 4.30
C GLY A 60 -5.55 12.48 3.66
N PHE A 61 -6.71 11.86 3.90
CA PHE A 61 -7.01 10.52 3.40
C PHE A 61 -7.65 10.57 2.01
N ILE A 62 -7.03 9.92 1.05
CA ILE A 62 -7.46 9.87 -0.35
C ILE A 62 -8.09 8.50 -0.62
N LEU A 63 -9.42 8.45 -0.57
CA LEU A 63 -10.19 7.20 -0.74
C LEU A 63 -9.88 6.50 -2.07
N ARG A 64 -9.68 7.25 -3.16
CA ARG A 64 -9.35 6.71 -4.48
C ARG A 64 -8.07 5.86 -4.44
N TYR A 65 -7.01 6.38 -3.83
CA TYR A 65 -5.73 5.68 -3.71
C TYR A 65 -5.83 4.50 -2.76
N PHE A 66 -6.57 4.64 -1.65
CA PHE A 66 -6.84 3.51 -0.76
C PHE A 66 -7.53 2.34 -1.47
N LEU A 67 -8.53 2.62 -2.31
CA LEU A 67 -9.23 1.59 -3.08
C LEU A 67 -8.31 0.93 -4.12
N ILE A 68 -7.42 1.69 -4.76
CA ILE A 68 -6.43 1.13 -5.70
C ILE A 68 -5.46 0.21 -4.94
N ASP A 69 -4.96 0.64 -3.79
CA ASP A 69 -4.08 -0.16 -2.95
C ASP A 69 -4.75 -1.46 -2.47
N LEU A 70 -6.05 -1.44 -2.16
CA LEU A 70 -6.82 -2.65 -1.86
C LEU A 70 -6.93 -3.60 -3.07
N LEU A 71 -7.08 -3.07 -4.28
CA LEU A 71 -7.05 -3.88 -5.50
C LEU A 71 -5.68 -4.51 -5.73
N VAL A 72 -4.60 -3.78 -5.45
CA VAL A 72 -3.23 -4.30 -5.51
C VAL A 72 -3.02 -5.41 -4.48
N LEU A 73 -3.52 -5.24 -3.26
CA LEU A 73 -3.50 -6.30 -2.24
C LEU A 73 -4.26 -7.55 -2.69
N ALA A 74 -5.45 -7.38 -3.30
CA ALA A 74 -6.21 -8.49 -3.85
C ALA A 74 -5.43 -9.24 -4.94
N LEU A 75 -4.72 -8.50 -5.80
CA LEU A 75 -3.83 -9.08 -6.81
C LEU A 75 -2.67 -9.85 -6.17
N PHE A 76 -2.04 -9.31 -5.12
CA PHE A 76 -1.00 -10.02 -4.37
C PHE A 76 -1.53 -11.34 -3.82
N ILE A 77 -2.69 -11.32 -3.14
CA ILE A 77 -3.32 -12.53 -2.61
C ILE A 77 -3.55 -13.57 -3.71
N TYR A 78 -4.05 -13.13 -4.87
CA TYR A 78 -4.26 -14.00 -6.03
C TYR A 78 -2.94 -14.62 -6.52
N VAL A 79 -1.90 -13.82 -6.73
CA VAL A 79 -0.58 -14.27 -7.22
C VAL A 79 0.06 -15.27 -6.25
N PHE A 80 0.06 -14.99 -4.94
CA PHE A 80 0.63 -15.89 -3.94
C PHE A 80 -0.15 -17.22 -3.84
N ASN A 81 -1.48 -17.18 -3.95
CA ASN A 81 -2.29 -18.41 -3.98
C ASN A 81 -2.05 -19.22 -5.26
N TYR A 82 -1.89 -18.54 -6.40
CA TYR A 82 -1.54 -19.18 -7.66
C TYR A 82 -0.15 -19.83 -7.60
N ALA A 83 0.85 -19.12 -7.05
CA ALA A 83 2.20 -19.63 -6.86
C ALA A 83 2.24 -20.87 -5.93
N ASP A 84 1.51 -20.86 -4.81
CA ASP A 84 1.40 -22.04 -3.92
C ASP A 84 0.85 -23.26 -4.67
N LYS A 85 -0.15 -23.05 -5.53
CA LYS A 85 -0.76 -24.11 -6.33
C LYS A 85 0.23 -24.66 -7.35
N THR A 86 0.90 -23.79 -8.11
CA THR A 86 1.86 -24.18 -9.15
C THR A 86 3.07 -24.89 -8.56
N TYR A 87 3.63 -24.38 -7.46
CA TYR A 87 4.77 -25.00 -6.78
C TYR A 87 4.45 -26.44 -6.31
N LYS A 88 3.23 -26.65 -5.79
CA LYS A 88 2.76 -27.99 -5.39
C LYS A 88 2.57 -28.94 -6.58
N ILE A 89 2.19 -28.45 -7.75
CA ILE A 89 2.05 -29.26 -8.97
C ILE A 89 3.43 -29.70 -9.47
N VAL A 90 4.41 -28.79 -9.51
CA VAL A 90 5.77 -29.07 -10.01
C VAL A 90 6.54 -30.04 -9.11
N LYS A 91 6.29 -30.01 -7.79
CA LYS A 91 6.99 -30.87 -6.82
C LYS A 91 6.41 -32.28 -6.70
N LYS A 92 5.27 -32.56 -7.34
CA LYS A 92 4.56 -33.85 -7.27
C LYS A 92 4.78 -34.66 -8.54
#